data_AF-E1Z9I8-F1
#
_entry.id   AF-E1Z9I8-F1
#
_cell.length_a   1.000
_cell.length_b   1.000
_cell.length_c   1.000
_cell.angle_alpha   90.00
_cell.angle_beta   90.00
_cell.angle_gamma   90.00
#
_symmetry.space_group_name_H-M   'P 1'
#
loop_
_entity.id
_entity.type
_entity.pdbx_description
1 polymer ?
#
loop_
_entity_poly.entity_id
_entity_poly.type
_entity_poly.pdbx_seq_one_letter_code
_entity_poly.pdbx_strand_id
1 'polypeptide(L)'
;MAIQHGTRAYELALLALLACLVAAHQAAAQQPNPGPYPYPVPRDDAYNGLWTTCHQNLLVTMQAADAAEEGYQLLFLGDSITEKWRGTSICRPRCTSCAGIPKVFARRFGVGRGWRSFPAGIPGDQSANLLWRLMNGEMPRRNDPKVVRLVNKALRVITWLPPSWHYLDCGARFIAANRTAIDAALMPDATHPSATGYELLADCLDPLVTQLMRVKRRPAGL
;
A
#
# COMPACT_ATOMS: atom_id res chain seq x y z
N MET A 1 54.62 -30.24 -38.05
CA MET A 1 54.03 -30.25 -36.69
C MET A 1 53.90 -28.80 -36.22
N ALA A 2 52.67 -28.23 -36.16
CA ALA A 2 52.29 -27.07 -35.33
C ALA A 2 50.94 -26.45 -35.79
N ILE A 3 49.86 -27.23 -35.90
CA ILE A 3 48.49 -26.67 -36.10
C ILE A 3 47.46 -27.51 -35.31
N GLN A 4 47.74 -27.79 -34.04
CA GLN A 4 46.77 -28.46 -33.14
C GLN A 4 46.59 -27.76 -31.79
N HIS A 5 47.39 -26.72 -31.48
CA HIS A 5 47.32 -26.03 -30.19
C HIS A 5 46.35 -24.83 -30.18
N GLY A 6 46.02 -24.25 -31.34
CA GLY A 6 45.12 -23.10 -31.42
C GLY A 6 43.65 -23.44 -31.20
N THR A 7 43.16 -24.52 -31.81
CA THR A 7 41.72 -24.88 -31.80
C THR A 7 41.20 -25.25 -30.41
N ARG A 8 42.00 -25.97 -29.62
CA ARG A 8 41.64 -26.33 -28.23
C ARG A 8 41.45 -25.11 -27.32
N ALA A 9 42.22 -24.05 -27.51
CA ALA A 9 42.09 -22.83 -26.71
C ALA A 9 40.78 -22.09 -27.03
N TYR A 10 40.38 -22.04 -28.31
CA TYR A 10 39.10 -21.45 -28.72
C TYR A 10 37.91 -22.28 -28.26
N GLU A 11 37.99 -23.61 -28.33
CA GLU A 11 36.93 -24.51 -27.84
C GLU A 11 36.70 -24.37 -26.32
N LEU A 12 37.78 -24.31 -25.54
CA LEU A 12 37.69 -24.12 -24.09
C LEU A 12 37.15 -22.73 -23.72
N ALA A 13 37.53 -21.68 -24.46
CA ALA A 13 37.00 -20.34 -24.25
C ALA A 13 35.50 -20.25 -24.60
N LEU A 14 35.07 -20.90 -25.69
CA LEU A 14 33.66 -20.94 -26.08
C LEU A 14 32.81 -21.68 -25.06
N LEU A 15 33.31 -22.83 -24.56
CA LEU A 15 32.63 -23.61 -23.51
C LEU A 15 32.52 -22.85 -22.20
N ALA A 16 33.55 -22.10 -21.80
CA ALA A 16 33.50 -21.25 -20.61
C ALA A 16 32.50 -20.09 -20.75
N LEU A 17 32.43 -19.45 -21.92
CA LEU A 17 31.44 -18.41 -22.23
C LEU A 17 30.01 -18.95 -22.23
N LEU A 18 29.78 -20.11 -22.84
CA LEU A 18 28.51 -20.81 -22.81
C LEU A 18 28.11 -21.19 -21.38
N ALA A 19 29.04 -21.72 -20.58
CA ALA A 19 28.78 -22.04 -19.17
C ALA A 19 28.41 -20.79 -18.34
N CYS A 20 29.10 -19.67 -18.54
CA CYS A 20 28.76 -18.39 -17.91
C CYS A 20 27.38 -17.87 -18.34
N LEU A 21 27.04 -17.98 -19.62
CA LEU A 21 25.72 -17.59 -20.14
C LEU A 21 24.60 -18.47 -19.58
N VAL A 22 24.82 -19.79 -19.48
CA VAL A 22 23.86 -20.72 -18.87
C VAL A 22 23.69 -20.44 -17.37
N ALA A 23 24.78 -20.19 -16.64
CA ALA A 23 24.71 -19.83 -15.23
C ALA A 23 23.96 -18.49 -15.00
N ALA A 24 24.18 -17.49 -15.85
CA ALA A 24 23.45 -16.22 -15.81
C ALA A 24 21.96 -16.40 -16.14
N HIS A 25 21.63 -17.28 -17.10
CA HIS A 25 20.23 -17.63 -17.42
C HIS A 25 19.54 -18.36 -16.26
N GLN A 26 20.23 -19.28 -15.60
CA GLN A 26 19.68 -20.01 -14.45
C GLN A 26 19.47 -19.10 -13.24
N ALA A 27 20.40 -18.18 -12.97
CA ALA A 27 20.25 -17.18 -11.92
C ALA A 27 19.07 -16.21 -12.19
N ALA A 28 18.83 -15.84 -13.45
CA ALA A 28 17.68 -15.03 -13.84
C ALA A 28 16.35 -15.80 -13.79
N ALA A 29 16.37 -17.11 -14.05
CA ALA A 29 15.20 -17.99 -14.03
C ALA A 29 14.81 -18.48 -12.62
N GLN A 30 15.63 -18.20 -11.59
CA GLN A 30 15.38 -18.58 -10.19
C GLN A 30 14.68 -17.49 -9.37
N GLN A 31 14.02 -16.51 -10.01
CA GLN A 31 12.97 -15.77 -9.31
C GLN A 31 11.86 -16.78 -9.00
N PRO A 32 11.60 -17.12 -7.71
CA PRO A 32 10.56 -18.07 -7.38
C PRO A 32 9.27 -17.59 -8.00
N ASN A 33 8.57 -18.48 -8.72
CA ASN A 33 7.25 -18.21 -9.29
C ASN A 33 6.39 -17.59 -8.16
N PRO A 34 6.10 -16.28 -8.20
CA PRO A 34 5.41 -15.66 -7.10
C PRO A 34 4.03 -16.29 -7.14
N GLY A 35 3.66 -17.00 -6.08
CA GLY A 35 2.29 -17.45 -5.92
C GLY A 35 1.31 -16.27 -6.07
N PRO A 36 -0.01 -16.51 -6.02
CA PRO A 36 -1.01 -15.45 -6.19
C PRO A 36 -0.93 -14.30 -5.16
N TYR A 37 -0.06 -14.42 -4.14
CA TYR A 37 0.18 -13.42 -3.12
C TYR A 37 1.52 -12.72 -3.33
N PRO A 38 1.57 -11.38 -3.24
CA PRO A 38 2.81 -10.64 -3.35
C PRO A 38 3.73 -11.03 -2.19
N TYR A 39 4.92 -11.54 -2.49
CA TYR A 39 5.95 -11.74 -1.49
C TYR A 39 6.29 -10.38 -0.84
N PRO A 40 6.38 -10.27 0.49
CA PRO A 40 6.71 -9.00 1.14
C PRO A 40 8.10 -8.54 0.72
N VAL A 41 8.19 -7.41 0.03
CA VAL A 41 9.47 -6.81 -0.36
C VAL A 41 9.51 -5.33 0.02
N PRO A 42 10.63 -4.84 0.57
CA PRO A 42 10.81 -3.41 0.75
C PRO A 42 10.81 -2.74 -0.62
N ARG A 43 10.41 -1.47 -0.67
CA ARG A 43 10.48 -0.73 -1.93
C ARG A 43 11.92 -0.26 -2.13
N ASP A 44 12.56 -0.69 -3.21
CA ASP A 44 13.82 -0.10 -3.66
C ASP A 44 13.54 1.36 -4.05
N ASP A 45 14.14 2.32 -3.33
CA ASP A 45 13.88 3.73 -3.55
C ASP A 45 15.03 4.43 -4.27
N ALA A 46 14.91 4.50 -5.60
CA ALA A 46 15.67 5.40 -6.48
C ALA A 46 15.54 6.91 -6.11
N TYR A 47 14.87 7.25 -5.00
CA TYR A 47 14.60 8.59 -4.48
C TYR A 47 15.30 8.81 -3.12
N ASN A 48 16.59 8.49 -3.01
CA ASN A 48 17.44 8.85 -1.86
C ASN A 48 16.89 8.43 -0.48
N GLY A 49 16.35 7.22 -0.32
CA GLY A 49 15.91 6.74 1.01
C GLY A 49 14.58 7.33 1.51
N LEU A 50 13.81 8.02 0.65
CA LEU A 50 12.54 8.63 1.04
C LEU A 50 11.54 7.60 1.58
N TRP A 51 11.42 6.43 0.95
CA TRP A 51 10.49 5.40 1.38
C TRP A 51 10.86 4.87 2.77
N THR A 52 12.14 4.62 2.98
CA THR A 52 12.67 4.19 4.28
C THR A 52 12.37 5.23 5.37
N THR A 53 12.51 6.51 5.04
CA THR A 53 12.15 7.62 5.94
C THR A 53 10.65 7.64 6.25
N CYS A 54 9.79 7.45 5.23
CA CYS A 54 8.35 7.32 5.42
C CYS A 54 8.00 6.19 6.41
N HIS A 55 8.57 5.01 6.16
CA HIS A 55 8.38 3.82 6.99
C HIS A 55 8.79 4.09 8.44
N GLN A 56 9.98 4.66 8.66
CA GLN A 56 10.47 4.97 10.00
C GLN A 56 9.54 5.94 10.75
N ASN A 57 9.04 6.97 10.08
CA ASN A 57 8.11 7.93 10.68
C ASN A 57 6.78 7.30 11.07
N LEU A 58 6.24 6.42 10.22
CA LEU A 58 5.01 5.68 10.52
C LEU A 58 5.22 4.69 11.66
N LEU A 59 6.35 3.98 11.68
CA LEU A 59 6.71 3.06 12.74
C LEU A 59 6.75 3.77 14.11
N VAL A 60 7.40 4.94 14.20
CA VAL A 60 7.40 5.75 15.42
C VAL A 60 5.99 6.16 15.83
N THR A 61 5.16 6.56 14.85
CA THR A 61 3.77 6.95 15.10
C THR A 61 2.92 5.80 15.65
N MET A 62 3.05 4.59 15.08
CA MET A 62 2.34 3.40 15.54
C MET A 62 2.78 2.98 16.93
N GLN A 63 4.10 2.97 17.16
CA GLN A 63 4.67 2.62 18.47
C GLN A 63 4.24 3.60 19.56
N ALA A 64 4.20 4.90 19.28
CA ALA A 64 3.70 5.90 20.22
C ALA A 64 2.21 5.69 20.54
N ALA A 65 1.39 5.35 19.53
CA ALA A 65 -0.02 5.07 19.74
C ALA A 65 -0.26 3.81 20.58
N ASP A 66 0.55 2.77 20.37
CA ASP A 66 0.54 1.53 21.16
C ASP A 66 1.04 1.75 22.60
N ALA A 67 2.06 2.59 22.79
CA ALA A 67 2.63 2.90 24.11
C ALA A 67 1.68 3.74 24.98
N ALA A 68 0.83 4.56 24.38
CA ALA A 68 -0.21 5.31 25.07
C ALA A 68 -1.42 4.45 25.51
N GLU A 69 -1.36 3.12 25.33
CA GLU A 69 -2.40 2.11 25.64
C GLU A 69 -3.75 2.26 24.90
N GLU A 70 -4.02 3.43 24.32
CA GLU A 70 -5.26 3.73 23.59
C GLU A 70 -5.26 3.26 22.14
N GLY A 71 -4.09 2.97 21.52
CA GLY A 71 -3.93 2.49 20.13
C GLY A 71 -4.80 3.21 19.07
N TYR A 72 -4.91 2.64 17.87
CA TYR A 72 -5.92 3.10 16.90
C TYR A 72 -7.12 2.15 16.91
N GLN A 73 -8.32 2.70 16.75
CA GLN A 73 -9.55 1.94 16.58
C GLN A 73 -9.80 1.63 15.09
N LEU A 74 -9.35 2.52 14.21
CA LEU A 74 -9.52 2.43 12.77
C LEU A 74 -8.23 2.88 12.06
N LEU A 75 -7.69 2.02 11.22
CA LEU A 75 -6.52 2.32 10.40
C LEU A 75 -6.88 2.31 8.93
N PHE A 76 -6.40 3.32 8.22
CA PHE A 76 -6.39 3.32 6.77
C PHE A 76 -4.98 2.97 6.30
N LEU A 77 -4.83 1.88 5.56
CA LEU A 77 -3.56 1.46 4.96
C LEU A 77 -3.62 1.67 3.45
N GLY A 78 -2.51 2.08 2.84
CA GLY A 78 -2.45 2.20 1.39
C GLY A 78 -1.29 3.05 0.91
N ASP A 79 -1.53 3.77 -0.17
CA ASP A 79 -0.53 4.50 -0.94
C ASP A 79 -0.67 6.03 -0.78
N SER A 80 -0.41 6.79 -1.85
CA SER A 80 -0.55 8.25 -1.89
C SER A 80 -2.00 8.71 -1.69
N ILE A 81 -3.01 7.94 -2.10
CA ILE A 81 -4.42 8.28 -1.85
C ILE A 81 -4.69 8.20 -0.34
N THR A 82 -4.22 7.14 0.30
CA THR A 82 -4.34 7.03 1.76
C THR A 82 -3.53 8.12 2.46
N GLU A 83 -2.32 8.43 1.98
CA GLU A 83 -1.47 9.47 2.57
C GLU A 83 -2.19 10.83 2.61
N LYS A 84 -2.81 11.25 1.51
CA LYS A 84 -3.36 12.61 1.40
C LYS A 84 -4.48 12.89 2.42
N TRP A 85 -5.13 11.88 2.99
CA TRP A 85 -6.01 12.03 4.16
C TRP A 85 -5.33 12.70 5.35
N ARG A 86 -4.02 12.48 5.52
CA ARG A 86 -3.18 13.11 6.55
C ARG A 86 -2.83 14.56 6.24
N GLY A 87 -3.06 15.02 5.01
CA GLY A 87 -2.61 16.33 4.54
C GLY A 87 -1.12 16.36 4.20
N THR A 88 -0.50 15.19 4.05
CA THR A 88 0.90 15.06 3.65
C THR A 88 1.00 14.59 2.20
N SER A 89 2.15 14.82 1.58
CA SER A 89 2.48 14.30 0.26
C SER A 89 3.93 13.89 0.29
N ILE A 90 4.27 12.73 -0.29
CA ILE A 90 5.63 12.19 -0.32
C ILE A 90 6.27 12.18 1.08
N CYS A 91 5.46 11.89 2.10
CA CYS A 91 5.81 11.82 3.52
C CYS A 91 6.35 13.14 4.10
N ARG A 92 5.98 14.26 3.48
CA ARG A 92 6.33 15.60 3.92
C ARG A 92 5.08 16.37 4.36
N PRO A 93 5.20 17.27 5.36
CA PRO A 93 4.05 18.00 5.91
C PRO A 93 3.41 18.97 4.91
N ARG A 94 4.11 19.35 3.85
CA ARG A 94 3.60 20.29 2.84
C ARG A 94 2.88 19.53 1.72
N CYS A 95 1.56 19.63 1.67
CA CYS A 95 0.75 19.17 0.55
C CYS A 95 -0.24 20.24 0.09
N THR A 96 0.07 20.93 -1.01
CA THR A 96 -0.81 21.95 -1.59
C THR A 96 -2.07 21.34 -2.20
N SER A 97 -1.94 20.17 -2.85
CA SER A 97 -3.08 19.44 -3.39
C SER A 97 -3.98 18.81 -2.33
N CYS A 98 -3.62 18.91 -1.04
CA CYS A 98 -4.40 18.33 0.07
C CYS A 98 -5.36 19.31 0.74
N ALA A 99 -5.53 20.52 0.21
CA ALA A 99 -6.40 21.52 0.81
C ALA A 99 -7.81 20.95 1.08
N GLY A 100 -8.26 21.03 2.33
CA GLY A 100 -9.57 20.53 2.77
C GLY A 100 -9.65 19.01 3.05
N ILE A 101 -8.76 18.19 2.50
CA ILE A 101 -8.81 16.72 2.62
C ILE A 101 -8.72 16.24 4.09
N PRO A 102 -7.81 16.75 4.94
CA PRO A 102 -7.77 16.34 6.35
C PRO A 102 -9.05 16.64 7.13
N LYS A 103 -9.76 17.71 6.76
CA LYS A 103 -11.03 18.08 7.40
C LYS A 103 -12.13 17.09 7.05
N VAL A 104 -12.14 16.57 5.81
CA VAL A 104 -13.04 15.48 5.40
C VAL A 104 -12.75 14.24 6.24
N PHE A 105 -11.48 13.82 6.34
CA PHE A 105 -11.10 12.65 7.14
C PHE A 105 -11.52 12.80 8.61
N ALA A 106 -11.16 13.92 9.25
CA ALA A 106 -11.46 14.18 10.65
C ALA A 106 -12.98 14.10 10.93
N ARG A 107 -13.81 14.62 10.02
CA ARG A 107 -15.27 14.60 10.16
C ARG A 107 -15.87 13.21 9.90
N ARG A 108 -15.40 12.50 8.88
CA ARG A 108 -16.02 11.25 8.42
C ARG A 108 -15.49 10.02 9.15
N PHE A 109 -14.21 10.01 9.50
CA PHE A 109 -13.53 8.82 10.02
C PHE A 109 -12.68 9.06 11.26
N GLY A 110 -12.51 10.29 11.73
CA GLY A 110 -11.65 10.62 12.87
C GLY A 110 -12.39 11.18 14.08
N VAL A 111 -11.77 12.18 14.70
CA VAL A 111 -12.22 12.81 15.95
C VAL A 111 -13.63 13.41 15.87
N GLY A 112 -14.10 13.81 14.68
CA GLY A 112 -15.47 14.29 14.48
C GLY A 112 -16.55 13.22 14.72
N ARG A 113 -16.15 11.93 14.75
CA ARG A 113 -17.00 10.80 15.13
C ARG A 113 -16.64 10.21 16.49
N GLY A 114 -15.69 10.82 17.20
CA GLY A 114 -15.11 10.26 18.44
C GLY A 114 -14.22 9.04 18.21
N TRP A 115 -13.76 8.80 16.97
CA TRP A 115 -12.89 7.66 16.67
C TRP A 115 -11.42 8.08 16.66
N ARG A 116 -10.57 7.27 17.29
CA ARG A 116 -9.11 7.40 17.18
C ARG A 116 -8.65 6.65 15.94
N SER A 117 -8.49 7.38 14.84
CA SER A 117 -8.21 6.80 13.52
C SER A 117 -6.98 7.39 12.87
N PHE A 118 -6.29 6.62 12.04
CA PHE A 118 -5.06 7.08 11.41
C PHE A 118 -4.86 6.58 9.98
N PRO A 119 -4.55 7.49 9.03
CA PRO A 119 -4.15 7.14 7.68
C PRO A 119 -2.63 6.88 7.58
N ALA A 120 -2.26 5.61 7.44
CA ALA A 120 -0.90 5.11 7.28
C ALA A 120 -0.59 4.76 5.80
N GLY A 121 -0.70 5.77 4.94
CA GLY A 121 -0.32 5.67 3.53
C GLY A 121 1.13 6.07 3.27
N ILE A 122 1.79 5.36 2.35
CA ILE A 122 3.09 5.74 1.77
C ILE A 122 2.99 5.78 0.24
N PRO A 123 3.31 6.90 -0.43
CA PRO A 123 3.20 7.01 -1.88
C PRO A 123 3.98 5.95 -2.66
N GLY A 124 3.32 5.42 -3.68
CA GLY A 124 3.90 4.42 -4.56
C GLY A 124 3.96 3.01 -3.96
N ASP A 125 3.45 2.80 -2.75
CA ASP A 125 3.33 1.46 -2.18
C ASP A 125 2.46 0.56 -3.05
N GLN A 126 2.98 -0.61 -3.37
CA GLN A 126 2.20 -1.75 -3.80
C GLN A 126 1.84 -2.63 -2.61
N SER A 127 1.01 -3.65 -2.86
CA SER A 127 0.64 -4.65 -1.86
C SER A 127 1.84 -5.30 -1.18
N ALA A 128 2.90 -5.58 -1.95
CA ALA A 128 4.12 -6.21 -1.45
C ALA A 128 4.85 -5.32 -0.43
N ASN A 129 4.90 -4.02 -0.71
CA ASN A 129 5.61 -3.04 0.12
C ASN A 129 4.86 -2.80 1.44
N LEU A 130 3.54 -2.60 1.36
CA LEU A 130 2.71 -2.49 2.55
C LEU A 130 2.81 -3.75 3.42
N LEU A 131 2.76 -4.94 2.82
CA LEU A 131 2.89 -6.19 3.56
C LEU A 131 4.24 -6.28 4.29
N TRP A 132 5.33 -5.91 3.59
CA TRP A 132 6.65 -5.86 4.21
C TRP A 132 6.67 -4.90 5.40
N ARG A 133 6.13 -3.69 5.28
CA ARG A 133 6.13 -2.70 6.37
C ARG A 133 5.36 -3.18 7.60
N LEU A 134 4.19 -3.78 7.39
CA LEU A 134 3.40 -4.35 8.48
C LEU A 134 4.19 -5.42 9.23
N MET A 135 4.88 -6.31 8.50
CA MET A 135 5.73 -7.35 9.09
C MET A 135 6.99 -6.79 9.77
N ASN A 136 7.42 -5.59 9.40
CA ASN A 136 8.58 -4.90 9.95
C ASN A 136 8.19 -3.79 10.93
N GLY A 137 7.15 -4.04 11.74
CA GLY A 137 6.87 -3.24 12.94
C GLY A 137 5.76 -2.20 12.81
N GLU A 138 5.17 -2.01 11.62
CA GLU A 138 3.99 -1.14 11.45
C GLU A 138 2.66 -1.84 11.75
N MET A 139 2.66 -3.15 12.05
CA MET A 139 1.47 -3.83 12.52
C MET A 139 1.13 -3.33 13.95
N PRO A 140 -0.10 -2.84 14.18
CA PRO A 140 -0.54 -2.42 15.52
C PRO A 140 -0.47 -3.59 16.48
N ARG A 141 0.05 -3.34 17.68
CA ARG A 141 0.12 -4.35 18.74
C ARG A 141 -1.00 -4.18 19.77
N ARG A 142 -1.75 -3.08 19.71
CA ARG A 142 -2.87 -2.77 20.61
C ARG A 142 -4.17 -2.52 19.83
N ASN A 143 -5.29 -2.73 20.52
CA ASN A 143 -6.66 -2.39 20.11
C ASN A 143 -7.22 -3.01 18.83
N ASP A 144 -6.46 -3.91 18.18
CA ASP A 144 -6.89 -4.73 17.03
C ASP A 144 -7.80 -3.94 16.05
N PRO A 145 -7.24 -2.88 15.43
CA PRO A 145 -8.03 -1.89 14.71
C PRO A 145 -8.83 -2.50 13.57
N LYS A 146 -9.96 -1.88 13.26
CA LYS A 146 -10.58 -2.08 11.95
C LYS A 146 -9.64 -1.51 10.90
N VAL A 147 -9.41 -2.26 9.83
CA VAL A 147 -8.49 -1.85 8.77
C VAL A 147 -9.27 -1.60 7.49
N VAL A 148 -9.15 -0.39 6.95
CA VAL A 148 -9.56 -0.06 5.60
C VAL A 148 -8.30 -0.01 4.75
N ARG A 149 -8.27 -0.79 3.68
CA ARG A 149 -7.15 -0.79 2.74
C ARG A 149 -7.64 -0.32 1.38
N LEU A 150 -7.04 0.74 0.86
CA LEU A 150 -7.29 1.17 -0.52
C LEU A 150 -6.43 0.32 -1.44
N VAL A 151 -7.08 -0.45 -2.32
CA VAL A 151 -6.41 -1.44 -3.16
C VAL A 151 -7.04 -1.54 -4.53
N ASN A 152 -6.26 -2.08 -5.47
CA ASN A 152 -6.72 -2.44 -6.80
C ASN A 152 -7.78 -3.55 -6.76
N LYS A 153 -8.67 -3.51 -7.75
CA LYS A 153 -9.80 -4.44 -7.95
C LYS A 153 -9.42 -5.92 -8.03
N ALA A 154 -8.20 -6.24 -8.45
CA ALA A 154 -7.70 -7.62 -8.51
C ALA A 154 -7.75 -8.33 -7.14
N LEU A 155 -7.69 -7.58 -6.03
CA LEU A 155 -7.77 -8.13 -4.68
C LEU A 155 -9.19 -8.44 -4.20
N ARG A 156 -10.22 -8.29 -5.04
CA ARG A 156 -11.58 -8.79 -4.70
C ARG A 156 -11.59 -10.30 -4.46
N VAL A 157 -10.69 -11.06 -5.08
CA VAL A 157 -10.66 -12.53 -4.99
C VAL A 157 -10.24 -13.07 -3.62
N ILE A 158 -9.66 -12.24 -2.75
CA ILE A 158 -9.18 -12.70 -1.44
C ILE A 158 -10.20 -12.46 -0.31
N THR A 159 -11.30 -11.74 -0.57
CA THR A 159 -12.34 -11.49 0.46
C THR A 159 -13.24 -12.68 0.75
N TRP A 160 -13.12 -13.78 0.00
CA TRP A 160 -13.81 -15.04 0.30
C TRP A 160 -13.17 -15.81 1.47
N LEU A 161 -12.04 -15.35 2.00
CA LEU A 161 -11.26 -16.06 3.02
C LEU A 161 -11.88 -15.86 4.43
N PRO A 162 -11.70 -14.72 5.14
CA PRO A 162 -12.40 -14.51 6.41
C PRO A 162 -13.59 -13.55 6.31
N PRO A 163 -14.68 -13.75 7.08
CA PRO A 163 -15.86 -12.87 7.09
C PRO A 163 -15.58 -11.45 7.59
N SER A 164 -14.40 -11.20 8.15
CA SER A 164 -13.94 -9.87 8.56
C SER A 164 -13.36 -9.03 7.42
N TRP A 165 -13.17 -9.61 6.23
CA TRP A 165 -12.64 -8.91 5.07
C TRP A 165 -13.79 -8.52 4.15
N HIS A 166 -13.83 -7.24 3.80
CA HIS A 166 -14.86 -6.65 2.97
C HIS A 166 -14.20 -5.91 1.81
N TYR A 167 -14.80 -6.00 0.63
CA TYR A 167 -14.37 -5.26 -0.55
C TYR A 167 -15.45 -4.26 -0.95
N LEU A 168 -15.03 -3.01 -1.18
CA LEU A 168 -15.88 -1.93 -1.69
C LEU A 168 -15.29 -1.40 -3.00
N ASP A 169 -16.08 -1.42 -4.07
CA ASP A 169 -15.72 -0.75 -5.33
C ASP A 169 -16.30 0.67 -5.34
N CYS A 170 -15.43 1.65 -5.14
CA CYS A 170 -15.78 3.07 -5.16
C CYS A 170 -15.47 3.75 -6.50
N GLY A 171 -14.85 3.06 -7.45
CA GLY A 171 -14.22 3.67 -8.62
C GLY A 171 -15.20 4.33 -9.60
N ALA A 172 -16.39 3.74 -9.77
CA ALA A 172 -17.39 4.26 -10.71
C ALA A 172 -17.85 5.70 -10.42
N ARG A 173 -17.71 6.17 -9.17
CA ARG A 173 -18.08 7.53 -8.74
C ARG A 173 -17.14 8.61 -9.28
N PHE A 174 -15.97 8.24 -9.77
CA PHE A 174 -14.98 9.14 -10.34
C PHE A 174 -15.06 9.25 -11.86
N ILE A 175 -15.96 8.50 -12.49
CA ILE A 175 -16.16 8.54 -13.93
C ILE A 175 -17.19 9.62 -14.25
N ALA A 176 -16.88 10.47 -15.23
CA ALA A 176 -17.80 11.50 -15.72
C ALA A 176 -19.15 10.89 -16.14
N ALA A 177 -20.22 11.69 -16.10
CA ALA A 177 -21.59 11.23 -16.36
C ALA A 177 -21.76 10.54 -17.74
N ASN A 178 -20.98 10.95 -18.74
CA ASN A 178 -20.97 10.35 -20.08
C ASN A 178 -20.22 8.99 -20.15
N ARG A 179 -19.57 8.58 -19.05
CA ARG A 179 -18.84 7.32 -18.88
C ARG A 179 -17.60 7.14 -19.76
N THR A 180 -17.07 8.22 -20.35
CA THR A 180 -15.93 8.14 -21.28
C THR A 180 -14.59 8.51 -20.65
N ALA A 181 -14.58 9.19 -19.51
CA ALA A 181 -13.37 9.68 -18.87
C ALA A 181 -13.51 9.77 -17.34
N ILE A 182 -12.37 9.88 -16.66
CA ILE A 182 -12.32 10.28 -15.25
C ILE A 182 -12.71 11.76 -15.16
N ASP A 183 -13.57 12.10 -14.21
CA ASP A 183 -13.98 13.48 -13.96
C ASP A 183 -12.81 14.27 -13.35
N ALA A 184 -12.27 15.23 -14.11
CA ALA A 184 -11.13 16.05 -13.70
C ALA A 184 -11.43 16.96 -12.49
N ALA A 185 -12.69 17.30 -12.21
CA ALA A 185 -13.04 18.02 -10.98
C ALA A 185 -12.88 17.13 -9.74
N LEU A 186 -13.08 15.82 -9.90
CA LEU A 186 -12.95 14.82 -8.84
C LEU A 186 -11.53 14.27 -8.72
N MET A 187 -10.81 14.12 -9.84
CA MET A 187 -9.41 13.66 -9.91
C MET A 187 -8.63 14.51 -10.93
N PRO A 188 -8.05 15.64 -10.51
CA PRO A 188 -7.41 16.60 -11.42
C PRO A 188 -6.23 16.05 -12.22
N ASP A 189 -5.55 15.03 -11.69
CA ASP A 189 -4.44 14.33 -12.34
C ASP A 189 -4.81 12.88 -12.74
N ALA A 190 -6.11 12.60 -12.82
CA ALA A 190 -6.70 11.29 -13.11
C ALA A 190 -6.29 10.17 -12.12
N THR A 191 -5.70 10.51 -10.97
CA THR A 191 -5.21 9.53 -9.98
C THR A 191 -5.60 9.91 -8.56
N HIS A 192 -5.24 11.11 -8.12
CA HIS A 192 -5.44 11.60 -6.77
C HIS A 192 -6.73 12.41 -6.68
N PRO A 193 -7.67 12.03 -5.78
CA PRO A 193 -8.90 12.78 -5.63
C PRO A 193 -8.64 14.23 -5.14
N SER A 194 -9.47 15.17 -5.61
CA SER A 194 -9.62 16.50 -5.00
C SER A 194 -10.35 16.39 -3.65
N ALA A 195 -10.49 17.49 -2.92
CA ALA A 195 -11.31 17.49 -1.69
C ALA A 195 -12.73 16.97 -1.93
N THR A 196 -13.37 17.39 -3.03
CA THR A 196 -14.68 16.90 -3.45
C THR A 196 -14.63 15.40 -3.81
N GLY A 197 -13.56 14.96 -4.48
CA GLY A 197 -13.36 13.53 -4.75
C GLY A 197 -13.21 12.70 -3.47
N TYR A 198 -12.56 13.25 -2.43
CA TYR A 198 -12.45 12.60 -1.12
C TYR A 198 -13.78 12.55 -0.35
N GLU A 199 -14.67 13.54 -0.52
CA GLU A 199 -16.04 13.45 -0.01
C GLU A 199 -16.78 12.24 -0.63
N LEU A 200 -16.72 12.09 -1.96
CA LEU A 200 -17.34 10.95 -2.65
C LEU A 200 -16.72 9.61 -2.26
N LEU A 201 -15.40 9.56 -2.07
CA LEU A 201 -14.74 8.38 -1.53
C LEU A 201 -15.25 8.07 -0.12
N ALA A 202 -15.35 9.08 0.75
CA ALA A 202 -15.85 8.92 2.10
C ALA A 202 -17.30 8.41 2.10
N ASP A 203 -18.17 8.92 1.23
CA ASP A 203 -19.56 8.48 1.11
C ASP A 203 -19.68 7.02 0.70
N CYS A 204 -18.76 6.52 -0.12
CA CYS A 204 -18.68 5.10 -0.45
C CYS A 204 -18.25 4.24 0.75
N LEU A 205 -17.29 4.70 1.54
CA LEU A 205 -16.69 3.94 2.65
C LEU A 205 -17.52 3.98 3.94
N ASP A 206 -18.17 5.12 4.22
CA ASP A 206 -18.80 5.44 5.51
C ASP A 206 -19.87 4.45 5.97
N PRO A 207 -20.77 3.92 5.13
CA PRO A 207 -21.77 2.95 5.58
C PRO A 207 -21.13 1.71 6.19
N LEU A 208 -20.14 1.13 5.51
CA LEU A 208 -19.44 -0.06 6.00
C LEU A 208 -18.58 0.25 7.22
N VAL A 209 -17.79 1.33 7.18
CA VAL A 209 -16.94 1.72 8.32
C VAL A 209 -17.79 1.96 9.57
N THR A 210 -18.89 2.70 9.44
CA THR A 210 -19.84 2.94 10.54
C THR A 210 -20.42 1.63 11.08
N GLN A 211 -20.80 0.69 10.21
CA GLN A 211 -21.26 -0.63 10.63
C GLN A 211 -20.18 -1.39 11.41
N LEU A 212 -18.95 -1.44 10.90
CA LEU A 212 -17.84 -2.16 11.51
C LEU A 212 -17.41 -1.56 12.86
N MET A 213 -17.48 -0.23 12.98
CA MET A 213 -17.14 0.49 14.21
C MET A 213 -18.19 0.31 15.32
N ARG A 214 -19.43 -0.11 15.00
CA ARG A 214 -20.45 -0.47 15.99
C ARG A 214 -20.24 -1.85 16.59
N VAL A 215 -19.57 -2.75 15.88
CA VAL A 215 -19.34 -4.12 16.33
C VAL A 215 -18.16 -4.13 17.30
N LYS A 216 -18.45 -4.19 18.60
CA LYS A 216 -17.45 -4.53 19.62
C LYS A 216 -16.88 -5.91 19.29
N ARG A 217 -15.59 -6.01 18.98
CA ARG A 217 -14.94 -7.31 18.85
C ARG A 217 -14.96 -8.00 20.23
N ARG A 218 -15.30 -9.29 20.27
CA ARG A 218 -15.06 -10.10 21.45
C ARG A 218 -13.54 -10.13 21.68
N PRO A 219 -13.04 -9.98 22.92
CA PRO A 219 -11.62 -10.17 23.18
C PRO A 219 -11.20 -11.53 22.62
N ALA A 220 -10.04 -11.57 21.96
CA ALA A 220 -9.45 -12.82 21.54
C ALA A 220 -9.35 -13.71 22.79
N GLY A 221 -10.01 -14.88 22.73
CA GLY A 221 -10.10 -15.78 23.86
C GLY A 221 -8.72 -16.23 24.34
N LEU A 222 -8.62 -16.36 25.65
CA LEU A 222 -7.62 -17.13 26.41
C LEU A 222 -7.38 -18.52 25.80
#